data_AF-A0A940X7Y0-F1
#
_entry.id   AF-A0A940X7Y0-F1
#
_cell.length_a   1.000
_cell.length_b   1.000
_cell.length_c   1.000
_cell.angle_alpha   90.00
_cell.angle_beta   90.00
_cell.angle_gamma   90.00
#
_symmetry.space_group_name_H-M   'P 1'
#
loop_
_entity.id
_entity.type
_entity.pdbx_description
1 polymer ?
#
loop_
_entity_poly.entity_id
_entity_poly.type
_entity_poly.pdbx_seq_one_letter_code
_entity_poly.pdbx_strand_id
1 'polypeptide(L)'
;MNSILKLAYFSSFVVFVASCTHKKTEPTAIKNVKKDTTTLLYKKNIESIAGLYTTATEDDCHISIALTTTQNGYLYTLKTNSRNVTGKAKITISESGEKYIVLEGIKWDEYEGDISNEEDSTTTRELEIPIGIEASCVQDTLTIQNYGNAMNYYTKLAECGAKYIQLVKK
;
A
#
# COMPACT_ATOMS: atom_id res chain seq x y z
N MET A 1 -10.52 45.00 33.70
CA MET A 1 -11.98 44.96 33.84
C MET A 1 -12.57 45.99 32.88
N ASN A 2 -13.22 45.54 31.78
CA ASN A 2 -14.10 46.32 30.89
C ASN A 2 -13.48 47.53 30.15
N SER A 3 -13.98 48.02 29.00
CA SER A 3 -14.90 47.46 27.99
C SER A 3 -14.89 48.33 26.71
N ILE A 4 -14.54 47.75 25.56
CA ILE A 4 -15.23 47.79 24.25
C ILE A 4 -15.66 49.15 23.59
N LEU A 5 -15.44 49.25 22.26
CA LEU A 5 -16.25 49.98 21.22
C LEU A 5 -16.00 51.52 21.07
N LYS A 6 -16.08 52.20 19.90
CA LYS A 6 -16.67 51.96 18.55
C LYS A 6 -15.82 52.51 17.36
N LEU A 7 -16.19 52.05 16.16
CA LEU A 7 -15.77 52.47 14.80
C LEU A 7 -16.25 53.88 14.36
N ALA A 8 -15.49 54.53 13.45
CA ALA A 8 -15.94 55.11 12.16
C ALA A 8 -14.72 55.64 11.35
N TYR A 9 -14.32 55.06 10.21
CA TYR A 9 -14.76 55.33 8.82
C TYR A 9 -14.41 56.72 8.24
N PHE A 10 -13.54 56.80 7.22
CA PHE A 10 -13.75 57.58 5.98
C PHE A 10 -12.63 57.37 4.93
N SER A 11 -13.03 57.16 3.65
CA SER A 11 -12.24 57.34 2.39
C SER A 11 -10.93 56.53 2.18
N SER A 12 -10.51 56.20 0.95
CA SER A 12 -11.11 56.43 -0.37
C SER A 12 -10.82 55.25 -1.31
N PHE A 13 -11.75 54.99 -2.24
CA PHE A 13 -11.68 53.93 -3.23
C PHE A 13 -11.05 54.47 -4.53
N VAL A 14 -9.93 53.92 -4.99
CA VAL A 14 -9.37 54.20 -6.33
C VAL A 14 -9.05 52.89 -7.02
N VAL A 15 -9.92 52.51 -7.95
CA VAL A 15 -9.74 51.36 -8.84
C VAL A 15 -9.14 51.83 -10.15
N PHE A 16 -7.92 51.40 -10.45
CA PHE A 16 -7.36 51.53 -11.80
C PHE A 16 -7.73 50.30 -12.64
N VAL A 17 -8.79 50.43 -13.44
CA VAL A 17 -9.07 49.51 -14.55
C VAL A 17 -8.23 49.91 -15.76
N ALA A 18 -7.19 49.12 -16.08
CA ALA A 18 -6.50 49.19 -17.36
C ALA A 18 -7.06 48.11 -18.29
N SER A 19 -7.88 48.54 -19.27
CA SER A 19 -8.44 47.65 -20.29
C SER A 19 -7.50 47.54 -21.49
N CYS A 20 -7.31 46.33 -22.02
CA CYS A 20 -6.70 46.09 -23.33
C CYS A 20 -7.47 44.99 -24.07
N THR A 21 -8.20 45.38 -25.11
CA THR A 21 -8.93 44.46 -25.99
C THR A 21 -8.21 44.26 -27.34
N HIS A 22 -7.89 42.99 -27.60
CA HIS A 22 -7.40 42.32 -28.81
C HIS A 22 -7.13 43.04 -30.16
N LYS A 23 -6.05 42.59 -30.83
CA LYS A 23 -6.04 42.32 -32.28
C LYS A 23 -5.17 41.09 -32.65
N LYS A 24 -5.26 40.65 -33.92
CA LYS A 24 -4.93 39.31 -34.48
C LYS A 24 -3.98 39.40 -35.70
N THR A 25 -3.26 38.38 -36.20
CA THR A 25 -2.97 36.97 -35.77
C THR A 25 -1.82 36.38 -36.64
N GLU A 26 -0.91 35.58 -36.04
CA GLU A 26 0.04 34.60 -36.67
C GLU A 26 1.04 35.06 -37.78
N PRO A 27 2.03 34.22 -38.19
CA PRO A 27 2.75 33.14 -37.46
C PRO A 27 4.29 33.24 -37.58
N THR A 28 5.05 32.58 -36.70
CA THR A 28 6.43 32.13 -37.04
C THR A 28 6.79 30.87 -36.24
N ALA A 29 7.15 29.79 -36.95
CA ALA A 29 7.59 28.55 -36.34
C ALA A 29 9.10 28.56 -36.08
N ILE A 30 9.51 28.37 -34.82
CA ILE A 30 10.86 27.88 -34.50
C ILE A 30 10.72 26.70 -33.54
N LYS A 31 11.21 25.53 -33.97
CA LYS A 31 11.34 24.34 -33.14
C LYS A 31 12.35 24.63 -32.03
N ASN A 32 12.02 24.29 -30.79
CA ASN A 32 13.03 23.75 -29.88
C ASN A 32 12.42 22.76 -28.89
N VAL A 33 12.95 21.55 -28.90
CA VAL A 33 12.50 20.44 -28.06
C VAL A 33 13.01 20.69 -26.65
N LYS A 34 12.10 21.00 -25.71
CA LYS A 34 12.39 20.97 -24.27
C LYS A 34 11.62 19.83 -23.60
N LYS A 35 11.93 18.61 -24.05
CA LYS A 35 11.40 17.33 -23.54
C LYS A 35 12.50 16.53 -22.84
N ASP A 36 13.20 17.13 -21.89
CA ASP A 36 14.01 16.36 -20.92
C ASP A 36 14.29 17.13 -19.63
N THR A 37 13.35 17.11 -18.69
CA THR A 37 13.58 17.52 -17.29
C THR A 37 12.59 16.85 -16.34
N THR A 38 11.32 16.69 -16.77
CA THR A 38 10.29 15.95 -16.02
C THR A 38 10.60 14.44 -15.93
N THR A 39 11.31 13.90 -16.92
CA THR A 39 11.75 12.49 -17.02
C THR A 39 12.88 12.12 -16.06
N LEU A 40 13.72 13.08 -15.67
CA LEU A 40 14.87 12.84 -14.79
C LEU A 40 14.52 12.89 -13.29
N LEU A 41 13.38 13.47 -12.91
CA LEU A 41 12.91 13.51 -11.52
C LEU A 41 12.01 12.32 -11.13
N TYR A 42 11.35 11.65 -12.08
CA TYR A 42 10.66 10.38 -11.80
C TYR A 42 11.63 9.21 -11.54
N LYS A 43 12.91 9.36 -11.90
CA LYS A 43 13.96 8.35 -11.67
C LYS A 43 14.69 8.53 -10.33
N LYS A 44 14.08 9.22 -9.36
CA LYS A 44 14.65 9.43 -8.02
C LYS A 44 13.80 8.73 -6.95
N ASN A 45 14.29 7.56 -6.55
CA ASN A 45 13.82 6.73 -5.43
C ASN A 45 12.48 5.98 -5.62
N ILE A 46 12.45 5.03 -6.57
CA ILE A 46 11.75 3.76 -6.29
C ILE A 46 12.63 3.03 -5.28
N GLU A 47 12.36 3.24 -4.01
CA GLU A 47 13.04 2.52 -2.93
C GLU A 47 12.80 1.02 -3.09
N SER A 48 13.88 0.26 -3.23
CA SER A 48 13.77 -1.17 -3.53
C SER A 48 13.29 -1.92 -2.30
N ILE A 49 12.19 -2.65 -2.48
CA ILE A 49 11.68 -3.61 -1.48
C ILE A 49 12.42 -4.94 -1.50
N ALA A 50 13.50 -5.07 -2.29
CA ALA A 50 14.40 -6.19 -2.13
C ALA A 50 15.13 -6.06 -0.79
N GLY A 51 15.28 -7.18 -0.09
CA GLY A 51 15.84 -7.22 1.26
C GLY A 51 15.37 -8.44 2.04
N LEU A 52 15.94 -8.61 3.24
CA LEU A 52 15.50 -9.62 4.19
C LEU A 52 14.62 -8.96 5.25
N TYR A 53 13.35 -9.35 5.31
CA TYR A 53 12.41 -8.92 6.33
C TYR A 53 12.29 -10.03 7.36
N THR A 54 12.32 -9.69 8.66
CA THR A 54 12.07 -10.64 9.75
C THR A 54 11.10 -10.07 10.76
N THR A 55 10.39 -10.92 11.49
CA THR A 55 9.64 -10.47 12.68
C THR A 55 10.55 -9.71 13.64
N ALA A 56 9.98 -8.68 14.28
CA ALA A 56 10.70 -7.76 15.17
C ALA A 56 10.71 -8.23 16.64
N THR A 57 9.92 -9.26 16.96
CA THR A 57 9.76 -9.84 18.29
C THR A 57 10.39 -11.24 18.35
N GLU A 58 11.00 -11.55 19.50
CA GLU A 58 11.57 -12.87 19.83
C GLU A 58 10.49 -13.82 20.39
N ASP A 59 9.25 -13.72 19.89
CA ASP A 59 8.14 -14.60 20.28
C ASP A 59 8.15 -15.91 19.48
N ASP A 60 7.11 -16.75 19.59
CA ASP A 60 7.05 -18.00 18.84
C ASP A 60 6.93 -17.79 17.31
N CYS A 61 6.56 -16.59 16.85
CA CYS A 61 6.40 -16.23 15.45
C CYS A 61 7.73 -15.86 14.76
N HIS A 62 8.65 -16.82 14.66
CA HIS A 62 9.89 -16.67 13.89
C HIS A 62 9.62 -16.77 12.38
N ILE A 63 9.36 -15.64 11.73
CA ILE A 63 9.10 -15.56 10.29
C ILE A 63 10.14 -14.67 9.60
N SER A 64 10.61 -15.11 8.44
CA SER A 64 11.41 -14.29 7.53
C SER A 64 10.92 -14.36 6.09
N ILE A 65 10.99 -13.23 5.39
CA ILE A 65 10.70 -13.09 3.96
C ILE A 65 11.91 -12.43 3.30
N ALA A 66 12.62 -13.18 2.46
CA ALA A 66 13.64 -12.62 1.59
C ALA A 66 13.00 -12.24 0.25
N LEU A 67 13.07 -10.96 -0.15
CA LEU A 67 12.62 -10.47 -1.45
C LEU A 67 13.81 -10.17 -2.35
N THR A 68 13.81 -10.75 -3.55
CA THR A 68 14.91 -10.62 -4.53
C THR A 68 14.37 -10.08 -5.85
N THR A 69 14.95 -8.99 -6.35
CA THR A 69 14.61 -8.41 -7.65
C THR A 69 14.98 -9.35 -8.79
N THR A 70 14.12 -9.45 -9.79
CA THR A 70 14.34 -10.12 -11.07
C THR A 70 14.02 -9.18 -12.22
N GLN A 71 14.26 -9.62 -13.46
CA GLN A 71 13.87 -8.86 -14.66
C GLN A 71 12.34 -8.61 -14.75
N ASN A 72 11.52 -9.46 -14.11
CA ASN A 72 10.06 -9.49 -14.28
C ASN A 72 9.30 -9.23 -12.95
N GLY A 73 9.89 -8.52 -12.00
CA GLY A 73 9.32 -8.28 -10.67
C GLY A 73 10.17 -8.93 -9.58
N TYR A 74 9.54 -9.51 -8.55
CA TYR A 74 10.24 -10.06 -7.39
C TYR A 74 10.01 -11.57 -7.25
N LEU A 75 11.04 -12.26 -6.74
CA LEU A 75 10.88 -13.58 -6.12
C LEU A 75 10.90 -13.39 -4.60
N TYR A 76 10.17 -14.25 -3.88
CA TYR A 76 10.24 -14.33 -2.43
C TYR A 76 10.74 -15.70 -1.97
N THR A 77 11.30 -15.73 -0.75
CA THR A 77 11.48 -16.95 0.05
C THR A 77 10.90 -16.67 1.44
N LEU A 78 9.78 -17.31 1.77
CA LEU A 78 9.16 -17.31 3.09
C LEU A 78 9.74 -18.47 3.88
N LYS A 79 10.23 -18.20 5.10
CA LYS A 79 10.58 -19.23 6.08
C LYS A 79 9.82 -18.96 7.38
N THR A 80 9.23 -20.02 7.91
CA THR A 80 8.58 -20.07 9.22
C THR A 80 9.12 -21.28 10.00
N ASN A 81 8.59 -21.56 11.18
CA ASN A 81 8.93 -22.76 11.94
C ASN A 81 8.52 -24.07 11.23
N SER A 82 7.53 -24.03 10.34
CA SER A 82 6.95 -25.21 9.66
C SER A 82 7.09 -25.20 8.14
N ARG A 83 7.35 -24.04 7.51
CA ARG A 83 7.38 -23.87 6.05
C ARG A 83 8.68 -23.23 5.55
N ASN A 84 9.09 -23.62 4.35
CA ASN A 84 10.09 -22.94 3.55
C ASN A 84 9.60 -22.91 2.10
N VAL A 85 8.99 -21.80 1.68
CA VAL A 85 8.26 -21.67 0.42
C VAL A 85 8.87 -20.56 -0.42
N THR A 86 9.09 -20.84 -1.71
CA THR A 86 9.58 -19.87 -2.69
C THR A 86 8.53 -19.63 -3.76
N GLY A 87 8.35 -18.37 -4.17
CA GLY A 87 7.39 -18.03 -5.22
C GLY A 87 7.63 -16.66 -5.81
N LYS A 88 6.66 -16.17 -6.59
CA LYS A 88 6.66 -14.82 -7.17
C LYS A 88 6.00 -13.85 -6.20
N ALA A 89 6.55 -12.64 -6.13
CA ALA A 89 5.95 -11.54 -5.39
C ALA A 89 5.56 -10.42 -6.37
N LYS A 90 4.28 -10.01 -6.33
CA LYS A 90 3.75 -8.90 -7.12
C LYS A 90 3.56 -7.68 -6.23
N ILE A 91 3.94 -6.50 -6.72
CA ILE A 91 3.57 -5.24 -6.08
C ILE A 91 2.23 -4.79 -6.65
N THR A 92 1.30 -4.45 -5.78
CA THR A 92 0.06 -3.73 -6.11
C THR A 92 0.05 -2.38 -5.40
N ILE A 93 -0.70 -1.43 -5.95
CA ILE A 93 -0.92 -0.11 -5.35
C ILE A 93 -2.42 0.12 -5.37
N SER A 94 -3.02 0.47 -4.23
CA SER A 94 -4.45 0.77 -4.11
C SER A 94 -4.80 2.12 -4.73
N GLU A 95 -6.10 2.40 -4.86
CA GLU A 95 -6.60 3.72 -5.28
C GLU A 95 -6.19 4.85 -4.30
N SER A 96 -5.97 4.53 -3.02
CA SER A 96 -5.45 5.44 -2.00
C SER A 96 -3.93 5.65 -2.08
N GLY A 97 -3.22 4.94 -2.95
CA GLY A 97 -1.77 5.00 -3.09
C GLY A 97 -0.98 4.14 -2.09
N GLU A 98 -1.67 3.32 -1.29
CA GLU A 98 -1.04 2.36 -0.39
C GLU A 98 -0.43 1.21 -1.19
N LYS A 99 0.76 0.77 -0.77
CA LYS A 99 1.53 -0.26 -1.46
C LYS A 99 1.33 -1.60 -0.77
N TYR A 100 1.08 -2.64 -1.57
CA TYR A 100 0.91 -4.01 -1.10
C TYR A 100 1.85 -4.95 -1.87
N ILE A 101 2.18 -6.08 -1.24
CA ILE A 101 2.95 -7.17 -1.84
C ILE A 101 2.12 -8.44 -1.72
N VAL A 102 1.83 -9.07 -2.85
CA VAL A 102 1.16 -10.37 -2.91
C VAL A 102 2.20 -11.46 -3.14
N LEU A 103 2.38 -12.32 -2.14
CA LEU A 103 3.22 -13.51 -2.18
C LEU A 103 2.42 -14.67 -2.79
N GLU A 104 2.64 -14.98 -4.06
CA GLU A 104 1.86 -15.98 -4.79
C GLU A 104 2.17 -17.42 -4.36
N GLY A 105 1.16 -18.29 -4.35
CA GLY A 105 1.34 -19.75 -4.19
C GLY A 105 1.32 -20.29 -2.77
N ILE A 106 1.07 -19.46 -1.75
CA ILE A 106 0.92 -19.92 -0.35
C ILE A 106 -0.57 -20.15 -0.07
N LYS A 107 -0.97 -21.40 0.12
CA LYS A 107 -2.31 -21.74 0.61
C LYS A 107 -2.44 -21.31 2.07
N TRP A 108 -3.58 -20.72 2.44
CA TRP A 108 -3.90 -20.46 3.86
C TRP A 108 -4.16 -21.79 4.59
N ASP A 109 -4.10 -21.79 5.92
CA ASP A 109 -4.34 -23.01 6.70
C ASP A 109 -5.83 -23.22 6.97
N GLU A 110 -6.52 -22.14 7.29
CA GLU A 110 -7.92 -22.17 7.69
C GLU A 110 -8.69 -21.06 6.95
N TYR A 111 -9.88 -21.38 6.48
CA TYR A 111 -10.79 -20.44 5.82
C TYR A 111 -12.21 -20.99 5.89
N GLU A 112 -13.09 -20.29 6.60
CA GLU A 112 -14.53 -20.60 6.68
C GLU A 112 -15.38 -19.57 5.93
N GLY A 113 -14.76 -18.51 5.39
CA GLY A 113 -15.45 -17.48 4.62
C GLY A 113 -16.35 -16.59 5.48
N ASP A 114 -17.37 -16.02 4.85
CA ASP A 114 -18.39 -15.21 5.52
C ASP A 114 -19.42 -16.11 6.18
N ILE A 115 -19.33 -16.22 7.50
CA ILE A 115 -20.22 -17.05 8.34
C ILE A 115 -21.36 -16.24 8.97
N SER A 116 -21.57 -14.99 8.54
CA SER A 116 -22.55 -14.05 9.13
C SER A 116 -24.01 -14.52 9.10
N ASN A 117 -24.35 -15.47 8.23
CA ASN A 117 -25.71 -15.98 8.01
C ASN A 117 -25.79 -17.53 8.14
N GLU A 118 -24.84 -18.17 8.83
CA GLU A 118 -24.86 -19.62 9.09
C GLU A 118 -25.80 -19.95 10.27
N GLU A 119 -27.10 -20.10 10.02
CA GLU A 119 -28.03 -20.71 10.99
C GLU A 119 -27.82 -22.23 11.05
N ASP A 120 -27.05 -22.72 12.05
CA ASP A 120 -26.93 -24.13 12.50
C ASP A 120 -26.94 -25.20 11.38
N SER A 121 -26.35 -24.88 10.22
CA SER A 121 -26.57 -25.67 9.01
C SER A 121 -25.58 -26.84 8.95
N THR A 122 -26.08 -28.06 9.07
CA THR A 122 -25.27 -29.30 9.00
C THR A 122 -24.76 -29.61 7.58
N THR A 123 -24.66 -28.61 6.71
CA THR A 123 -24.26 -28.73 5.32
C THR A 123 -22.82 -28.24 5.18
N THR A 124 -21.86 -29.15 5.27
CA THR A 124 -20.44 -28.83 5.07
C THR A 124 -20.22 -28.24 3.69
N ARG A 125 -20.02 -26.92 3.61
CA ARG A 125 -19.68 -26.25 2.35
C ARG A 125 -18.23 -26.58 2.01
N GLU A 126 -17.99 -27.13 0.83
CA GLU A 126 -16.63 -27.32 0.33
C GLU A 126 -16.09 -25.96 -0.15
N LEU A 127 -15.40 -25.25 0.73
CA LEU A 127 -14.83 -23.94 0.47
C LEU A 127 -13.43 -24.07 -0.14
N GLU A 128 -13.21 -23.41 -1.28
CA GLU A 128 -11.88 -23.27 -1.85
C GLU A 128 -11.03 -22.34 -0.96
N ILE A 129 -10.05 -22.92 -0.26
CA ILE A 129 -9.13 -22.17 0.60
C ILE A 129 -8.26 -21.24 -0.27
N PRO A 130 -8.19 -19.93 0.01
CA PRO A 130 -7.44 -18.96 -0.79
C PRO A 130 -5.95 -19.27 -0.93
N ILE A 131 -5.38 -18.82 -2.05
CA ILE A 131 -3.96 -18.97 -2.39
C ILE A 131 -3.35 -17.59 -2.59
N GLY A 132 -2.30 -17.31 -1.82
CA GLY A 132 -1.51 -16.09 -1.83
C GLY A 132 -1.65 -15.32 -0.52
N ILE A 133 -0.55 -14.75 -0.03
CA ILE A 133 -0.55 -13.91 1.17
C ILE A 133 -0.23 -12.47 0.75
N GLU A 134 -1.17 -11.57 1.00
CA GLU A 134 -0.94 -10.13 0.90
C GLU A 134 -0.34 -9.57 2.19
N ALA A 135 0.65 -8.69 2.02
CA ALA A 135 1.21 -7.84 3.06
C ALA A 135 1.13 -6.36 2.63
N SER A 136 0.72 -5.47 3.52
CA SER A 136 0.89 -4.03 3.29
C SER A 136 2.37 -3.67 3.47
N CYS A 137 2.87 -2.71 2.68
CA CYS A 137 4.28 -2.33 2.62
C CYS A 137 4.42 -0.82 2.87
N VAL A 138 4.91 -0.46 4.06
CA VAL A 138 5.14 0.93 4.47
C VAL A 138 6.60 1.06 4.86
N GLN A 139 7.35 1.86 4.10
CA GLN A 139 8.81 1.99 4.23
C GLN A 139 9.47 0.58 4.22
N ASP A 140 10.23 0.26 5.25
CA ASP A 140 10.91 -1.01 5.45
C ASP A 140 10.11 -2.03 6.30
N THR A 141 8.81 -1.82 6.48
CA THR A 141 7.92 -2.74 7.21
C THR A 141 6.90 -3.40 6.29
N LEU A 142 6.77 -4.73 6.41
CA LEU A 142 5.68 -5.53 5.85
C LEU A 142 4.71 -5.91 6.97
N THR A 143 3.41 -5.72 6.77
CA THR A 143 2.39 -6.17 7.73
C THR A 143 1.42 -7.14 7.07
N ILE A 144 1.37 -8.38 7.56
CA ILE A 144 0.39 -9.39 7.15
C ILE A 144 -0.69 -9.46 8.23
N GLN A 145 -1.96 -9.21 7.86
CA GLN A 145 -3.06 -9.66 8.72
C GLN A 145 -3.19 -11.18 8.60
N ASN A 146 -2.86 -11.90 9.66
CA ASN A 146 -2.84 -13.37 9.68
C ASN A 146 -4.22 -13.96 9.97
N TYR A 147 -4.95 -13.34 10.90
CA TYR A 147 -6.24 -13.82 11.38
C TYR A 147 -7.40 -12.91 10.97
N GLY A 148 -8.54 -13.54 10.70
CA GLY A 148 -9.80 -12.88 10.39
C GLY A 148 -10.51 -12.24 11.58
N ASN A 149 -11.84 -12.29 11.55
CA ASN A 149 -12.71 -11.89 12.65
C ASN A 149 -13.86 -12.91 12.81
N ALA A 150 -14.69 -12.77 13.84
CA ALA A 150 -15.75 -13.73 14.15
C ALA A 150 -16.85 -13.88 13.07
N MET A 151 -16.90 -12.99 12.07
CA MET A 151 -17.84 -13.07 10.93
C MET A 151 -17.15 -13.53 9.64
N ASN A 152 -15.82 -13.47 9.59
CA ASN A 152 -14.98 -13.80 8.44
C ASN A 152 -13.75 -14.55 8.95
N TYR A 153 -13.90 -15.85 9.24
CA TYR A 153 -12.86 -16.64 9.89
C TYR A 153 -11.81 -17.14 8.88
N TYR A 154 -10.54 -16.88 9.19
CA TYR A 154 -9.40 -17.39 8.47
C TYR A 154 -8.12 -17.32 9.31
N THR A 155 -7.17 -18.20 8.96
CA THR A 155 -5.79 -18.24 9.47
C THR A 155 -4.84 -18.48 8.30
N LYS A 156 -3.95 -17.52 8.00
CA LYS A 156 -3.03 -17.64 6.84
C LYS A 156 -1.80 -18.50 7.14
N LEU A 157 -1.26 -18.38 8.36
CA LEU A 157 -0.06 -19.04 8.88
C LEU A 157 -0.32 -19.41 10.35
N ALA A 158 -0.84 -20.61 10.58
CA ALA A 158 -1.22 -21.13 11.90
C ALA A 158 -0.02 -21.36 12.82
N GLU A 159 1.20 -21.46 12.28
CA GLU A 159 2.45 -21.48 13.07
C GLU A 159 2.83 -20.14 13.71
N CYS A 160 1.96 -19.12 13.66
CA CYS A 160 2.16 -17.82 14.27
C CYS A 160 0.86 -17.27 14.89
N GLY A 161 0.80 -17.17 16.21
CA GLY A 161 -0.39 -16.72 16.94
C GLY A 161 -0.74 -15.23 16.82
N ALA A 162 0.09 -14.43 16.14
CA ALA A 162 -0.11 -12.98 16.03
C ALA A 162 -1.19 -12.60 15.01
N LYS A 163 -2.17 -11.76 15.40
CA LYS A 163 -3.19 -11.20 14.48
C LYS A 163 -2.58 -10.42 13.32
N TYR A 164 -1.55 -9.64 13.59
CA TYR A 164 -0.80 -8.87 12.61
C TYR A 164 0.68 -9.24 12.75
N ILE A 165 1.25 -9.81 11.69
CA ILE A 165 2.66 -10.18 11.62
C ILE A 165 3.39 -8.99 11.01
N GLN A 166 4.20 -8.30 11.81
CA GLN A 166 5.04 -7.20 11.35
C GLN A 166 6.46 -7.72 11.11
N LEU A 167 6.93 -7.59 9.87
CA LEU A 167 8.30 -7.92 9.49
C LEU A 167 9.05 -6.66 9.08
N VAL A 168 10.16 -6.39 9.74
CA VAL A 168 11.03 -5.24 9.48
C VAL A 168 12.25 -5.70 8.67
N LYS A 169 12.64 -4.90 7.68
CA LYS A 169 13.83 -5.13 6.87
C LYS A 169 15.10 -4.97 7.70
N LYS A 170 16.08 -5.84 7.47
CA LYS A 170 17.45 -5.75 8.01
C LYS A 170 18.39 -5.05 7.04
#